data_AF-A0A317Z4F5-F1
#
_entry.id   AF-A0A317Z4F5-F1
#
_cell.length_a   1.000
_cell.length_b   1.000
_cell.length_c   1.000
_cell.angle_alpha   90.00
_cell.angle_beta   90.00
_cell.angle_gamma   90.00
#
_symmetry.space_group_name_H-M   'P 1'
#
loop_
_entity.id
_entity.type
_entity.pdbx_description
1 polymer ?
#
loop_
_entity_poly.entity_id
_entity_poly.type
_entity_poly.pdbx_seq_one_letter_code
_entity_poly.pdbx_strand_id
1 'polypeptide(L)' 'ETKDQNNYIKRLMELIGPALSQQQALYIIDGLRENQLITDREAKMIAAVVDRETLKMDVASRDIIRANILKRLLPVINYY' A
#
# COMPACT_ATOMS: atom_id res chain seq x y z
N GLU A 1 -14.47 9.14 -13.62
CA GLU A 1 -14.27 9.11 -12.15
C GLU A 1 -14.18 7.70 -11.59
N THR A 2 -15.27 6.95 -11.37
CA THR A 2 -15.16 5.60 -10.73
C THR A 2 -14.34 4.59 -11.54
N LYS A 3 -14.43 4.62 -12.88
CA LYS A 3 -13.63 3.74 -13.75
C LYS A 3 -12.12 4.04 -13.68
N ASP A 4 -11.74 5.30 -13.50
CA ASP A 4 -10.35 5.73 -13.50
C ASP A 4 -9.65 5.34 -12.19
N GLN A 5 -10.34 5.45 -11.07
CA GLN A 5 -9.88 5.00 -9.76
C GLN A 5 -9.70 3.47 -9.70
N ASN A 6 -10.69 2.72 -10.19
CA ASN A 6 -10.61 1.27 -10.31
C ASN A 6 -9.40 0.83 -11.18
N ASN A 7 -9.16 1.53 -12.28
CA ASN A 7 -8.01 1.27 -13.15
C ASN A 7 -6.68 1.59 -12.46
N TYR A 8 -6.61 2.66 -11.68
CA TYR A 8 -5.41 3.02 -10.91
C TYR A 8 -5.08 1.97 -9.85
N ILE A 9 -6.06 1.55 -9.06
CA ILE A 9 -5.86 0.52 -8.02
C ILE A 9 -5.44 -0.81 -8.65
N LYS A 10 -6.04 -1.19 -9.78
CA LYS A 10 -5.62 -2.39 -10.52
C LYS A 10 -4.15 -2.33 -10.93
N ARG A 11 -3.69 -1.19 -11.44
CA ARG A 11 -2.27 -0.97 -11.78
C ARG A 11 -1.37 -1.06 -10.54
N LEU A 12 -1.78 -0.48 -9.42
CA LEU A 12 -1.03 -0.62 -8.16
C LEU A 12 -0.93 -2.08 -7.71
N MET A 13 -2.00 -2.86 -7.85
CA MET A 13 -1.98 -4.29 -7.53
C MET A 13 -1.01 -5.07 -8.43
N GLU A 14 -0.90 -4.70 -9.71
CA GLU A 14 0.07 -5.29 -10.65
C GLU A 14 1.53 -4.90 -10.31
N LEU A 15 1.75 -3.69 -9.77
CA LEU A 15 3.07 -3.22 -9.34
C LEU A 15 3.54 -3.88 -8.03
N ILE A 16 2.62 -4.29 -7.16
CA ILE A 16 2.99 -4.99 -5.93
C ILE A 16 3.35 -6.44 -6.27
N GLY A 17 4.65 -6.70 -6.35
CA GLY A 17 5.22 -8.04 -6.50
C GLY A 17 5.04 -8.94 -5.26
N PRO A 18 5.75 -10.07 -5.19
CA PRO A 18 5.69 -10.98 -4.03
C PRO A 18 6.33 -10.39 -2.77
N ALA A 19 7.19 -9.38 -2.91
CA ALA A 19 7.86 -8.67 -1.83
C ALA A 19 7.93 -7.18 -2.16
N LEU A 20 7.95 -6.34 -1.14
CA LEU A 20 7.92 -4.90 -1.28
C LEU A 20 8.78 -4.23 -0.20
N SER A 21 9.76 -3.43 -0.65
CA SER A 21 10.57 -2.62 0.25
C SER A 21 9.75 -1.50 0.90
N GLN A 22 10.24 -0.93 2.01
CA GLN A 22 9.58 0.20 2.67
C GLN A 22 9.44 1.42 1.75
N GLN A 23 10.47 1.74 0.96
CA GLN A 23 10.42 2.88 0.05
C GLN A 23 9.33 2.70 -1.02
N GLN A 24 9.21 1.50 -1.60
CA GLN A 24 8.16 1.21 -2.57
C GLN A 24 6.76 1.28 -1.95
N ALA A 25 6.61 0.82 -0.71
CA ALA A 25 5.35 0.95 0.01
C ALA A 25 4.96 2.41 0.28
N LEU A 26 5.90 3.24 0.72
CA LEU A 26 5.66 4.67 0.92
C LEU A 26 5.28 5.36 -0.40
N TYR A 27 5.94 5.02 -1.51
CA TYR A 27 5.59 5.55 -2.82
C TYR A 27 4.15 5.20 -3.24
N ILE A 28 3.70 3.96 -2.96
CA ILE A 28 2.31 3.56 -3.21
C ILE A 28 1.34 4.35 -2.32
N ILE A 29 1.67 4.52 -1.04
CA ILE A 29 0.84 5.27 -0.08
C ILE A 29 0.73 6.75 -0.48
N ASP A 30 1.84 7.36 -0.90
CA ASP A 30 1.86 8.73 -1.40
C ASP A 30 1.00 8.86 -2.66
N GLY A 31 1.11 7.92 -3.61
CA GLY A 31 0.27 7.89 -4.80
C GLY A 31 -1.22 7.78 -4.49
N LEU A 32 -1.61 6.95 -3.52
CA LEU A 32 -3.00 6.85 -3.06
C LEU A 32 -3.49 8.19 -2.48
N ARG A 33 -2.67 8.86 -1.67
CA ARG A 33 -2.98 10.17 -1.08
C ARG A 33 -3.10 11.26 -2.14
N GLU A 34 -2.14 11.32 -3.07
CA GLU A 34 -2.12 12.32 -4.16
C GLU A 34 -3.33 12.19 -5.08
N ASN A 35 -3.81 10.97 -5.31
CA ASN A 35 -5.04 10.69 -6.05
C ASN A 35 -6.31 10.83 -5.20
N GLN A 36 -6.22 11.32 -3.97
CA GLN A 36 -7.32 11.54 -3.03
C GLN A 36 -8.14 10.26 -2.75
N LEU A 37 -7.51 9.08 -2.87
CA LEU A 37 -8.13 7.80 -2.55
C LEU A 37 -8.08 7.49 -1.05
N ILE A 38 -7.15 8.13 -0.34
CA ILE A 38 -7.04 8.10 1.11
C ILE A 38 -6.72 9.50 1.64
N THR A 39 -7.11 9.75 2.88
CA THR A 39 -6.76 10.96 3.63
C THR A 39 -5.32 10.91 4.15
N ASP A 40 -4.79 12.06 4.56
CA ASP A 40 -3.48 12.15 5.24
C ASP A 40 -3.40 11.27 6.50
N ARG A 41 -4.52 11.16 7.23
CA ARG A 41 -4.60 10.34 8.43
C ARG A 41 -4.46 8.88 8.08
N GLU A 42 -5.17 8.40 7.06
CA GLU A 42 -5.08 7.02 6.58
C GLU A 42 -3.71 6.70 6.02
N ALA A 43 -3.11 7.60 5.24
CA ALA A 43 -1.74 7.44 4.76
C ALA A 43 -0.75 7.23 5.91
N LYS A 44 -0.84 8.04 6.98
CA LYS A 44 0.01 7.89 8.18
C LYS A 44 -0.25 6.57 8.92
N MET A 45 -1.52 6.15 9.03
CA MET A 45 -1.88 4.88 9.67
C MET A 45 -1.30 3.69 8.89
N ILE A 46 -1.46 3.68 7.56
CA ILE A 46 -0.94 2.62 6.70
C ILE A 46 0.59 2.59 6.76
N ALA A 47 1.25 3.75 6.69
CA ALA A 47 2.69 3.88 6.78
C ALA A 47 3.23 3.29 8.10
N ALA A 48 2.58 3.57 9.22
CA ALA A 48 2.95 3.01 10.52
C ALA A 48 2.83 1.47 10.56
N VAL A 49 1.79 0.90 9.94
CA VAL A 49 1.59 -0.56 9.89
C VAL A 49 2.68 -1.28 9.08
N VAL A 50 3.14 -0.66 7.98
CA VAL A 50 4.15 -1.27 7.09
C VAL A 50 5.60 -0.91 7.45
N ASP A 51 5.80 -0.09 8.48
CA ASP A 51 7.13 0.37 8.87
C ASP A 51 8.03 -0.77 9.33
N ARG A 52 9.35 -0.60 9.14
CA ARG A 52 10.35 -1.60 9.56
C ARG A 52 10.38 -1.84 11.07
N GLU A 53 10.06 -0.83 11.87
CA GLU A 53 10.04 -0.91 13.33
C GLU A 53 8.77 -1.60 13.84
N THR A 54 7.70 -1.57 13.06
CA THR A 54 6.46 -2.32 13.33
C THR A 54 6.63 -3.78 12.93
N LEU A 55 7.18 -4.03 11.74
CA LEU A 55 7.42 -5.37 11.22
C LEU A 55 8.79 -5.91 11.66
N LYS A 56 8.94 -6.19 12.97
CA LYS A 56 10.19 -6.71 13.58
C LYS A 56 10.44 -8.18 13.22
N MET A 57 10.91 -8.39 12.01
CA MET A 57 11.31 -9.70 11.46
C MET A 57 12.49 -9.52 10.50
N ASP A 58 13.01 -10.63 9.97
CA ASP A 58 14.08 -10.57 8.96
C ASP A 58 13.61 -9.83 7.69
N VAL A 59 14.58 -9.33 6.91
CA VAL A 59 14.32 -8.46 5.75
C VAL A 59 13.40 -9.13 4.72
N ALA A 60 13.61 -10.42 4.45
CA ALA A 60 12.85 -11.13 3.42
C ALA A 60 11.40 -11.34 3.85
N SER A 61 11.17 -11.86 5.07
CA SER A 61 9.82 -12.03 5.62
C SER A 61 9.09 -10.69 5.71
N ARG A 62 9.78 -9.63 6.12
CA ARG A 62 9.22 -8.29 6.27
C ARG A 62 8.68 -7.74 4.95
N ASP A 63 9.45 -7.88 3.87
CA ASP A 63 9.07 -7.35 2.58
C ASP A 63 7.91 -8.15 1.96
N ILE A 64 7.85 -9.47 2.21
CA ILE A 64 6.71 -10.33 1.84
C ILE A 64 5.44 -9.91 2.60
N ILE A 65 5.52 -9.78 3.92
CA ILE A 65 4.37 -9.38 4.76
C ILE A 65 3.88 -7.98 4.38
N ARG A 66 4.78 -7.05 4.10
CA ARG A 66 4.43 -5.71 3.61
C ARG A 66 3.65 -5.75 2.29
N ALA A 67 4.12 -6.56 1.33
CA ALA A 67 3.43 -6.75 0.06
C ALA A 67 2.01 -7.33 0.28
N ASN A 68 1.88 -8.31 1.18
CA ASN A 68 0.60 -8.92 1.51
C ASN A 68 -0.37 -7.94 2.17
N ILE A 69 0.10 -7.11 3.11
CA ILE A 69 -0.71 -6.08 3.77
C ILE A 69 -1.27 -5.13 2.71
N LEU A 70 -0.42 -4.54 1.86
CA LEU A 70 -0.88 -3.58 0.87
C LEU A 70 -1.79 -4.21 -0.20
N LYS A 71 -1.52 -5.44 -0.64
CA LYS A 71 -2.41 -6.18 -1.55
C LYS A 71 -3.81 -6.39 -0.99
N ARG A 72 -3.93 -6.60 0.33
CA ARG A 72 -5.24 -6.77 1.00
C ARG A 72 -5.91 -5.44 1.28
N LEU A 73 -5.13 -4.39 1.47
CA LEU A 73 -5.61 -3.05 1.77
C LEU A 73 -6.17 -2.33 0.53
N LEU A 74 -5.55 -2.49 -0.63
CA LEU A 74 -5.98 -1.83 -1.88
C LEU A 74 -7.44 -2.10 -2.27
N PRO A 75 -7.96 -3.35 -2.23
CA PRO A 75 -9.38 -3.59 -2.46
C PRO A 75 -10.28 -2.93 -1.43
N VAL A 76 -9.86 -2.83 -0.15
CA VAL A 76 -10.65 -2.16 0.89
C VAL A 76 -10.81 -0.68 0.54
N ILE A 77 -9.74 0.00 0.13
CA ILE A 77 -9.82 1.39 -0.35
C ILE A 77 -10.74 1.53 -1.57
N ASN A 78 -10.78 0.54 -2.47
CA ASN A 78 -11.56 0.62 -3.70
C ASN A 78 -13.07 0.36 -3.51
N TYR A 79 -13.45 -0.40 -2.47
CA TYR A 79 -14.84 -0.76 -2.21
C TYR A 79 -15.56 0.23 -1.29
N TYR A 80 -14.81 1.05 -0.54
CA TYR A 80 -15.32 2.15 0.30
C TYR A 80 -15.09 3.48 -0.39
#